data_AF-A0A097SSJ2-F1
#
_entry.id   AF-A0A097SSJ2-F1
#
_cell.length_a   1.000
_cell.length_b   1.000
_cell.length_c   1.000
_cell.angle_alpha   90.00
_cell.angle_beta   90.00
_cell.angle_gamma   90.00
#
_symmetry.space_group_name_H-M   'P 1'
#
loop_
_entity.id
_entity.type
_entity.pdbx_description
1 polymer ?
#
loop_
_entity_poly.entity_id
_entity_poly.type
_entity_poly.pdbx_seq_one_letter_code
_entity_poly.pdbx_strand_id
1 'polypeptide(L)'
;MVTKNFIKLENISKVYDDGYLAVENINFNINRGDFVTILGPSGCGKTTLLKMIAGFENPTSGKIIVDNVDIQNLPINQRPTATVFQDYALFPNMNVYQNIAYGLKIMRKRLNNIPKQDKREEEKVYRDAAKKAVHQIKEIDKDIEKIIKKRYQFEQKRDSINEFRPVLKIKKEEQFADIINSLKEKMDKTYNKQNYPILKLSIINRLKRFLHKITKLFSSELNPVDYSFNGLNDYQKNALNYLKWYEFKKEFDQELKRYDERINNLNKLRSYWDNYPELKLDQYQTRFTTRKLTKKEIDNKVRDVIQTVGLVGSENKYPNDLSGGMQQRVALARAIVVEPDILLLDEPLSALDAKVRKQMQLELKELHRKLKLTFILVTHDQEEALFLSNKVIVMSKGKIQQIDSPKKIYNAPNNIWVANFIGEGNFVVMEYKDEKHLSFGDKLLPITNPNIMKKFKVGELVRLMFRPEDIDIVDANKTPFKAKVLSCNYMGETFKLSLKLDQQIISAKTYDAYEVGSTVGIEFDFKYAHCLAYYEEDNEYVKK
;
A
#
# COMPACT_ATOMS: atom_id res chain seq x y z
N MET A 1 27.89 12.31 -5.15
CA MET A 1 26.78 12.47 -6.11
C MET A 1 25.63 11.59 -5.63
N VAL A 2 24.42 12.12 -5.44
CA VAL A 2 23.25 11.29 -5.09
C VAL A 2 22.86 10.52 -6.34
N THR A 3 23.00 9.19 -6.33
CA THR A 3 22.54 8.35 -7.44
C THR A 3 21.01 8.43 -7.49
N LYS A 4 20.51 9.10 -8.52
CA LYS A 4 19.06 9.23 -8.77
C LYS A 4 18.49 7.87 -9.18
N ASN A 5 17.28 7.56 -8.72
CA ASN A 5 16.55 6.34 -9.06
C ASN A 5 17.30 5.03 -8.72
N PHE A 6 17.81 4.96 -7.50
CA PHE A 6 18.48 3.77 -6.96
C PHE A 6 17.54 2.55 -6.88
N ILE A 7 16.30 2.76 -6.44
CA ILE A 7 15.24 1.74 -6.47
C ILE A 7 14.15 2.25 -7.42
N LYS A 8 13.70 1.40 -8.34
CA LYS A 8 12.59 1.67 -9.26
C LYS A 8 11.55 0.54 -9.14
N LEU A 9 10.30 0.93 -8.95
CA LEU A 9 9.16 0.02 -9.05
C LEU A 9 8.41 0.40 -10.32
N GLU A 10 8.27 -0.56 -11.22
CA GLU A 10 7.66 -0.36 -12.54
C GLU A 10 6.45 -1.29 -12.70
N ASN A 11 5.26 -0.69 -12.81
CA ASN A 11 3.96 -1.36 -13.00
C ASN A 11 3.67 -2.46 -11.99
N ILE A 12 4.08 -2.27 -10.73
CA ILE A 12 3.95 -3.28 -9.69
C ILE A 12 2.49 -3.49 -9.32
N SER A 13 2.01 -4.72 -9.45
CA SER A 13 0.68 -5.13 -8.99
C SER A 13 0.75 -6.45 -8.22
N LYS A 14 -0.15 -6.61 -7.24
CA LYS A 14 -0.29 -7.82 -6.43
C LYS A 14 -1.76 -8.19 -6.28
N VAL A 15 -2.08 -9.38 -6.78
CA VAL A 15 -3.35 -10.08 -6.57
C VAL A 15 -3.05 -11.35 -5.78
N TYR A 16 -3.72 -11.55 -4.65
CA TYR A 16 -3.64 -12.77 -3.85
C TYR A 16 -4.54 -13.87 -4.42
N ASP A 17 -4.36 -15.12 -3.98
CA ASP A 17 -4.99 -16.33 -4.54
C ASP A 17 -6.53 -16.31 -4.45
N ASP A 18 -7.09 -15.57 -3.50
CA ASP A 18 -8.53 -15.31 -3.36
C ASP A 18 -9.10 -14.29 -4.37
N GLY A 19 -8.25 -13.63 -5.14
CA GLY A 19 -8.62 -12.60 -6.11
C GLY A 19 -8.51 -11.18 -5.55
N TYR A 20 -8.11 -11.02 -4.29
CA TYR A 20 -7.96 -9.71 -3.68
C TYR A 20 -6.80 -8.93 -4.30
N LEU A 21 -7.11 -7.80 -4.93
CA LEU A 21 -6.15 -6.84 -5.47
C LEU A 21 -5.60 -5.96 -4.35
N ALA A 22 -4.43 -6.32 -3.83
CA ALA A 22 -3.80 -5.61 -2.72
C ALA A 22 -2.98 -4.40 -3.17
N VAL A 23 -2.39 -4.47 -4.36
CA VAL A 23 -1.57 -3.40 -4.95
C VAL A 23 -1.87 -3.32 -6.44
N GLU A 24 -2.11 -2.13 -6.96
CA GLU A 24 -2.47 -1.90 -8.37
C GLU A 24 -1.55 -0.87 -9.02
N ASN A 25 -0.81 -1.31 -10.05
CA ASN A 25 -0.05 -0.49 -10.97
C ASN A 25 0.82 0.61 -10.32
N ILE A 26 1.61 0.22 -9.31
CA ILE A 26 2.48 1.11 -8.57
C ILE A 26 3.74 1.41 -9.37
N ASN A 27 4.02 2.71 -9.51
CA ASN A 27 5.17 3.25 -10.22
C ASN A 27 5.84 4.35 -9.40
N PHE A 28 7.08 4.15 -8.96
CA PHE A 28 7.87 5.20 -8.30
C PHE A 28 9.35 4.86 -8.19
N ASN A 29 10.14 5.90 -7.89
CA ASN A 29 11.58 5.79 -7.69
C ASN A 29 12.02 6.33 -6.32
N ILE A 30 13.04 5.70 -5.74
CA ILE A 30 13.72 6.11 -4.52
C ILE A 30 15.20 6.38 -4.83
N ASN A 31 15.78 7.45 -4.29
CA ASN A 31 17.20 7.73 -4.46
C ASN A 31 18.03 7.04 -3.36
N ARG A 32 19.33 6.87 -3.63
CA ARG A 32 20.25 6.32 -2.63
C ARG A 32 20.36 7.27 -1.44
N GLY A 33 20.19 6.75 -0.22
CA GLY A 33 20.21 7.52 1.03
C GLY A 33 18.91 8.29 1.34
N ASP A 34 17.82 8.05 0.61
CA ASP A 34 16.51 8.60 0.98
C ASP A 34 15.94 7.91 2.22
N PHE A 35 15.28 8.68 3.08
CA PHE A 35 14.37 8.15 4.10
C PHE A 35 12.96 8.28 3.56
N VAL A 36 12.43 7.17 3.03
CA VAL A 36 11.10 7.09 2.43
C VAL A 36 10.12 6.47 3.41
N THR A 37 8.93 7.05 3.52
CA THR A 37 7.82 6.41 4.24
C THR A 37 6.66 6.10 3.31
N ILE A 38 6.17 4.86 3.40
CA ILE A 38 4.92 4.42 2.80
C ILE A 38 3.84 4.58 3.87
N LEU A 39 2.93 5.52 3.65
CA LEU A 39 1.88 5.92 4.58
C LEU A 39 0.51 5.59 4.00
N GLY A 40 -0.43 5.19 4.85
CA GLY A 40 -1.81 4.94 4.45
C GLY A 40 -2.60 4.17 5.51
N PRO A 41 -3.94 4.06 5.35
CA PRO A 41 -4.78 3.32 6.28
C PRO A 41 -4.41 1.84 6.40
N SER A 42 -4.96 1.15 7.41
CA SER A 42 -4.85 -0.31 7.49
C SER A 42 -5.44 -0.97 6.23
N GLY A 43 -4.78 -2.03 5.74
CA GLY A 43 -5.22 -2.77 4.56
C GLY A 43 -5.01 -2.07 3.21
N CYS A 44 -4.33 -0.92 3.11
CA CYS A 44 -4.14 -0.25 1.82
C CYS A 44 -2.99 -0.81 0.94
N GLY A 45 -2.31 -1.87 1.37
CA GLY A 45 -1.25 -2.55 0.60
C GLY A 45 0.19 -2.20 0.98
N LYS A 46 0.43 -1.43 2.06
CA LYS A 46 1.78 -0.96 2.47
C LYS A 46 2.74 -2.11 2.80
N THR A 47 2.34 -2.99 3.72
CA THR A 47 3.14 -4.14 4.15
C THR A 47 3.34 -5.13 3.00
N THR A 48 2.34 -5.33 2.15
CA THR A 48 2.47 -6.11 0.91
C THR A 48 3.55 -5.53 0.00
N LEU A 49 3.55 -4.21 -0.21
CA LEU A 49 4.58 -3.53 -1.00
C LEU A 49 5.98 -3.68 -0.39
N LEU A 50 6.11 -3.51 0.93
CA LEU A 50 7.37 -3.71 1.65
C LEU A 50 7.89 -5.15 1.53
N LYS A 51 7.00 -6.14 1.70
CA LYS A 51 7.31 -7.57 1.54
C LYS A 51 7.75 -7.90 0.12
N MET A 52 7.20 -7.25 -0.89
CA MET A 52 7.64 -7.41 -2.28
C MET A 52 9.06 -6.87 -2.51
N ILE A 53 9.40 -5.72 -1.92
CA ILE A 53 10.76 -5.16 -1.97
C ILE A 53 11.74 -6.07 -1.22
N ALA A 54 11.35 -6.58 -0.04
CA ALA A 54 12.15 -7.49 0.77
C ALA A 54 12.32 -8.90 0.16
N GLY A 55 11.42 -9.31 -0.73
CA GLY A 55 11.40 -10.64 -1.35
C GLY A 55 10.65 -11.71 -0.57
N PHE A 56 9.90 -11.33 0.48
CA PHE A 56 8.97 -12.23 1.16
C PHE A 56 7.73 -12.52 0.32
N GLU A 57 7.39 -11.62 -0.59
CA GLU A 57 6.32 -11.81 -1.57
C GLU A 57 6.81 -11.46 -2.98
N ASN A 58 6.20 -12.09 -3.99
CA ASN A 58 6.44 -11.73 -5.39
C ASN A 58 5.27 -10.90 -5.92
N PRO A 59 5.54 -9.86 -6.74
CA PRO A 59 4.50 -9.17 -7.47
C PRO A 59 3.84 -10.13 -8.46
N THR A 60 2.55 -9.92 -8.71
CA THR A 60 1.79 -10.62 -9.77
C THR A 60 2.22 -10.09 -11.14
N SER A 61 2.52 -8.80 -11.25
CA SER A 61 3.07 -8.17 -12.45
C SER A 61 3.95 -6.96 -12.08
N GLY A 62 4.78 -6.53 -13.03
CA GLY A 62 5.74 -5.44 -12.85
C GLY A 62 7.12 -5.92 -12.39
N LYS A 63 8.05 -4.97 -12.24
CA LYS A 63 9.46 -5.21 -11.92
C LYS A 63 9.95 -4.34 -10.78
N ILE A 64 10.87 -4.88 -9.98
CA ILE A 64 11.57 -4.16 -8.91
C ILE A 64 13.05 -4.13 -9.28
N ILE A 65 13.55 -2.94 -9.57
CA ILE A 65 14.92 -2.73 -10.03
C ILE A 65 15.69 -2.01 -8.92
N VAL A 66 16.83 -2.56 -8.51
CA VAL A 66 17.76 -1.94 -7.56
C VAL A 66 19.12 -1.84 -8.22
N ASP A 67 19.67 -0.63 -8.27
CA ASP A 67 20.96 -0.34 -8.93
C ASP A 67 21.05 -0.86 -10.38
N ASN A 68 19.94 -0.70 -11.13
CA ASN A 68 19.74 -1.21 -12.49
C ASN A 68 19.72 -2.75 -12.65
N VAL A 69 19.65 -3.49 -11.55
CA VAL A 69 19.46 -4.95 -11.55
C VAL A 69 18.01 -5.27 -11.17
N ASP A 70 17.34 -6.10 -11.97
CA ASP A 70 16.02 -6.63 -11.60
C ASP A 70 16.18 -7.65 -10.46
N ILE A 71 15.59 -7.36 -9.31
CA ILE A 71 15.71 -8.17 -8.10
C ILE A 71 14.50 -9.07 -7.85
N GLN A 72 13.52 -9.11 -8.77
CA GLN A 72 12.27 -9.85 -8.57
C GLN A 72 12.52 -11.32 -8.19
N ASN A 73 13.43 -11.99 -8.91
CA ASN A 73 13.72 -13.41 -8.71
C ASN A 73 14.89 -13.68 -7.77
N LEU A 74 15.49 -12.64 -7.17
CA LEU A 74 16.55 -12.84 -6.18
C LEU A 74 15.94 -13.38 -4.88
N PRO A 75 16.50 -14.48 -4.34
CA PRO A 75 16.09 -14.97 -3.03
C PRO A 75 16.42 -13.94 -1.95
N ILE A 76 15.66 -13.95 -0.86
CA ILE A 76 15.71 -12.94 0.22
C ILE A 76 17.14 -12.70 0.72
N ASN A 77 17.94 -13.76 0.88
CA ASN A 77 19.31 -13.68 1.40
C ASN A 77 20.34 -13.11 0.40
N GLN A 78 19.97 -12.90 -0.85
CA GLN A 78 20.80 -12.27 -1.89
C GLN A 78 20.34 -10.85 -2.22
N ARG A 79 19.21 -10.41 -1.66
CA ARG A 79 18.75 -9.04 -1.84
C ARG A 79 19.60 -8.08 -1.00
N PRO A 80 19.84 -6.85 -1.48
CA PRO A 80 20.62 -5.85 -0.76
C PRO A 80 19.80 -5.16 0.35
N THR A 81 18.91 -5.91 1.00
CA THR A 81 17.91 -5.42 1.96
C THR A 81 18.07 -6.10 3.31
N ALA A 82 17.88 -5.37 4.40
CA ALA A 82 17.62 -5.93 5.72
C ALA A 82 16.29 -5.43 6.24
N THR A 83 15.51 -6.29 6.92
CA THR A 83 14.18 -5.96 7.41
C THR A 83 14.12 -5.99 8.93
N VAL A 84 13.49 -4.97 9.51
CA VAL A 84 13.05 -4.95 10.91
C VAL A 84 11.53 -5.06 10.92
N PHE A 85 11.03 -6.14 11.52
CA PHE A 85 9.62 -6.43 11.64
C PHE A 85 9.00 -5.79 12.88
N GLN A 86 7.67 -5.66 12.87
CA GLN A 86 6.86 -5.15 13.98
C GLN A 86 7.12 -5.90 15.31
N ASP A 87 7.16 -7.23 15.28
CA ASP A 87 7.40 -8.06 16.48
C ASP A 87 8.90 -8.16 16.85
N TYR A 88 9.77 -7.37 16.21
CA TYR A 88 11.24 -7.37 16.29
C TYR A 88 11.94 -8.69 15.89
N ALA A 89 11.23 -9.82 15.97
CA ALA A 89 11.68 -11.17 15.66
C ALA A 89 13.03 -11.52 16.31
N LEU A 90 13.25 -11.10 17.56
CA LEU A 90 14.49 -11.40 18.30
C LEU A 90 14.54 -12.88 18.69
N PHE A 91 15.74 -13.45 18.75
CA PHE A 91 15.92 -14.82 19.24
C PHE A 91 15.86 -14.80 20.78
N PRO A 92 14.84 -15.41 21.41
CA PRO A 92 14.62 -15.30 22.86
C PRO A 92 15.73 -16.00 23.66
N ASN A 93 16.31 -17.07 23.08
CA ASN A 93 17.36 -17.87 23.72
C ASN A 93 18.78 -17.32 23.45
N MET A 94 18.90 -16.12 22.89
CA MET A 94 20.18 -15.47 22.62
C MET A 94 20.23 -14.11 23.32
N ASN A 95 21.40 -13.75 23.87
CA ASN A 95 21.59 -12.40 24.41
C ASN A 95 21.73 -11.34 23.30
N VAL A 96 21.84 -10.06 23.67
CA VAL A 96 22.00 -8.94 22.73
C VAL A 96 23.17 -9.15 21.78
N TYR A 97 24.36 -9.46 22.31
CA TYR A 97 25.55 -9.71 21.49
C TYR A 97 25.29 -10.84 20.47
N GLN A 98 24.72 -11.96 20.91
CA GLN A 98 24.47 -13.12 20.08
C GLN A 98 23.42 -12.85 18.99
N ASN A 99 22.37 -12.09 19.31
CA ASN A 99 21.37 -11.65 18.35
C ASN A 99 22.01 -10.83 17.22
N ILE A 100 22.88 -9.87 17.56
CA ILE A 100 23.56 -9.01 16.58
C ILE A 100 24.60 -9.82 15.80
N ALA A 101 25.42 -10.63 16.48
CA ALA A 101 26.47 -11.42 15.84
C ALA A 101 25.95 -12.52 14.90
N TYR A 102 24.66 -12.89 14.99
CA TYR A 102 24.08 -13.99 14.24
C TYR A 102 24.29 -13.85 12.72
N GLY A 103 23.95 -12.70 12.14
CA GLY A 103 24.09 -12.45 10.71
C GLY A 103 25.54 -12.47 10.21
N LEU A 104 26.49 -12.07 11.08
CA LEU A 104 27.91 -12.03 10.75
C LEU A 104 28.55 -13.41 10.60
N LYS A 105 27.94 -14.47 11.16
CA LYS A 105 28.47 -15.84 11.04
C LYS A 105 28.46 -16.37 9.60
N ILE A 106 27.54 -15.84 8.78
CA ILE A 106 27.36 -16.24 7.38
C ILE A 106 28.11 -15.29 6.44
N MET A 107 28.43 -14.06 6.91
CA MET A 107 29.19 -13.09 6.14
C MET A 107 30.61 -13.55 5.83
N ARG A 108 31.04 -13.21 4.62
CA ARG A 108 32.39 -13.49 4.13
C ARG A 108 33.07 -12.17 3.75
N LYS A 109 34.36 -12.07 4.07
CA LYS A 109 35.21 -10.93 3.76
C LYS A 109 36.06 -11.27 2.54
N ARG A 110 36.14 -10.35 1.56
CA ARG A 110 37.06 -10.48 0.42
C ARG A 110 38.52 -10.53 0.90
N LEU A 111 39.31 -11.37 0.26
CA LEU A 111 40.74 -11.51 0.48
C LEU A 111 41.47 -10.42 -0.31
N ASN A 112 42.43 -9.75 0.35
CA ASN A 112 43.22 -8.69 -0.29
C ASN A 112 44.13 -9.26 -1.40
N ASN A 113 44.62 -10.49 -1.21
CA ASN A 113 45.39 -11.23 -2.20
C ASN A 113 44.51 -12.37 -2.73
N ILE A 114 43.91 -12.15 -3.90
CA ILE A 114 43.14 -13.18 -4.59
C ILE A 114 44.13 -14.19 -5.17
N PRO A 115 44.05 -15.49 -4.81
CA PRO A 115 44.87 -16.51 -5.46
C PRO A 115 44.63 -16.46 -6.97
N LYS A 116 45.69 -16.54 -7.81
CA LYS A 116 45.52 -16.65 -9.27
C LYS A 116 44.65 -17.88 -9.56
N GLN A 117 43.40 -17.65 -9.92
CA GLN A 117 42.47 -18.71 -10.27
C GLN A 117 42.83 -19.27 -11.64
N ASP A 118 42.79 -20.59 -11.77
CA ASP A 118 42.90 -21.22 -13.08
C ASP A 118 41.60 -20.94 -13.85
N LYS A 119 41.68 -20.04 -14.84
CA LYS A 119 40.56 -19.72 -15.73
C LYS A 119 39.92 -20.98 -16.32
N ARG A 120 40.69 -22.08 -16.49
CA ARG A 120 40.17 -23.35 -17.00
C ARG A 120 39.16 -24.00 -16.06
N GLU A 121 39.35 -23.89 -14.75
CA GLU A 121 38.43 -24.44 -13.75
C GLU A 121 37.17 -23.58 -13.60
N GLU A 122 37.28 -22.24 -13.70
CA GLU A 122 36.10 -21.36 -13.76
C GLU A 122 35.23 -21.66 -14.98
N GLU A 123 35.87 -21.76 -16.15
CA GLU A 123 35.19 -22.17 -17.39
C GLU A 123 34.58 -23.55 -17.29
N LYS A 124 35.20 -24.49 -16.56
CA LYS A 124 34.66 -25.83 -16.35
C LYS A 124 33.43 -25.80 -15.44
N VAL A 125 33.49 -25.09 -14.31
CA VAL A 125 32.35 -24.93 -13.39
C VAL A 125 31.17 -24.27 -14.08
N TYR A 126 31.41 -23.18 -14.82
CA TYR A 126 30.37 -22.52 -15.60
C TYR A 126 29.77 -23.47 -16.65
N ARG A 127 30.62 -24.17 -17.43
CA ARG A 127 30.16 -25.11 -18.47
C ARG A 127 29.33 -26.25 -17.90
N ASP A 128 29.73 -26.84 -16.78
CA ASP A 128 29.00 -27.95 -16.15
C ASP A 128 27.67 -27.47 -15.57
N ALA A 129 27.65 -26.27 -14.96
CA ALA A 129 26.43 -25.64 -14.48
C ALA A 129 25.48 -25.26 -15.64
N ALA A 130 26.02 -24.74 -16.75
CA ALA A 130 25.27 -24.40 -17.96
C ALA A 130 24.63 -25.63 -18.61
N LYS A 131 25.37 -26.74 -18.73
CA LYS A 131 24.80 -28.01 -19.23
C LYS A 131 23.62 -28.48 -18.37
N LYS A 132 23.76 -28.40 -17.05
CA LYS A 132 22.69 -28.77 -16.11
C LYS A 132 21.49 -27.82 -16.24
N ALA A 133 21.74 -26.51 -16.32
CA ALA A 133 20.70 -25.50 -16.49
C ALA A 133 19.90 -25.72 -17.77
N VAL A 134 20.56 -25.91 -18.91
CA VAL A 134 19.90 -26.18 -20.20
C VAL A 134 18.99 -27.40 -20.12
N HIS A 135 19.44 -28.48 -19.48
CA HIS A 135 18.62 -29.68 -19.31
C HIS A 135 17.38 -29.40 -18.45
N GLN A 136 17.53 -28.71 -17.32
CA GLN A 136 16.43 -28.39 -16.42
C GLN A 136 15.42 -27.42 -17.04
N ILE A 137 15.90 -26.37 -17.73
CA ILE A 137 15.07 -25.42 -18.48
C ILE A 137 14.23 -26.17 -19.52
N LYS A 138 14.83 -27.11 -20.25
CA LYS A 138 14.11 -27.90 -21.26
C LYS A 138 12.97 -28.74 -20.65
N GLU A 139 13.19 -29.34 -19.49
CA GLU A 139 12.13 -30.11 -18.80
C GLU A 139 11.03 -29.18 -18.26
N ILE A 140 11.40 -28.04 -17.69
CA ILE A 140 10.46 -27.02 -17.20
C ILE A 140 9.62 -26.44 -18.34
N ASP A 141 10.24 -26.13 -19.48
CA ASP A 141 9.55 -25.59 -20.66
C ASP A 141 8.50 -26.59 -21.18
N LYS A 142 8.82 -27.89 -21.20
CA LYS A 142 7.84 -28.94 -21.54
C LYS A 142 6.67 -28.98 -20.55
N ASP A 143 6.94 -28.84 -19.25
CA ASP A 143 5.90 -28.84 -18.23
C ASP A 143 5.00 -27.60 -18.34
N ILE A 144 5.58 -26.43 -18.63
CA ILE A 144 4.85 -25.20 -18.92
C ILE A 144 3.95 -25.40 -20.14
N GLU A 145 4.47 -25.89 -21.26
CA GLU A 145 3.69 -26.16 -22.48
C GLU A 145 2.54 -27.13 -22.21
N LYS A 146 2.78 -28.19 -21.43
CA LYS A 146 1.76 -29.16 -21.05
C LYS A 146 0.65 -28.51 -20.21
N ILE A 147 1.00 -27.61 -19.29
CA ILE A 147 0.03 -26.88 -18.47
C ILE A 147 -0.75 -25.87 -19.32
N ILE A 148 -0.08 -25.12 -20.20
CA ILE A 148 -0.74 -24.19 -21.13
C ILE A 148 -1.75 -24.94 -22.00
N LYS A 149 -1.38 -26.10 -22.54
CA LYS A 149 -2.30 -26.95 -23.33
C LYS A 149 -3.51 -27.40 -22.52
N LYS A 150 -3.32 -27.81 -21.27
CA LYS A 150 -4.42 -28.18 -20.36
C LYS A 150 -5.33 -26.99 -20.04
N ARG A 151 -4.75 -25.83 -19.75
CA ARG A 151 -5.46 -24.57 -19.51
C ARG A 151 -6.32 -24.20 -20.72
N TYR A 152 -5.75 -24.24 -21.92
CA TYR A 152 -6.48 -23.97 -23.16
C TYR A 152 -7.61 -24.97 -23.44
N GLN A 153 -7.38 -26.26 -23.21
CA GLN A 153 -8.45 -27.27 -23.31
C GLN A 153 -9.57 -27.03 -22.28
N PHE A 154 -9.22 -26.57 -21.08
CA PHE A 154 -10.17 -26.22 -20.03
C PHE A 154 -10.98 -24.97 -20.43
N GLU A 155 -10.35 -23.94 -20.99
CA GLU A 155 -11.01 -22.77 -21.59
C GLU A 155 -12.01 -23.15 -22.68
N GLN A 156 -11.64 -24.06 -23.59
CA GLN A 156 -12.56 -24.52 -24.63
C GLN A 156 -13.78 -25.29 -24.06
N LYS A 157 -13.60 -26.05 -22.97
CA LYS A 157 -14.73 -26.75 -22.32
C LYS A 157 -15.80 -25.76 -21.84
N ARG A 158 -15.40 -24.61 -21.27
CA ARG A 158 -16.35 -23.54 -20.90
C ARG A 158 -17.20 -23.09 -22.07
N ASP A 159 -16.57 -22.83 -23.22
CA ASP A 159 -17.24 -22.29 -24.40
C ASP A 159 -18.15 -23.33 -25.09
N SER A 160 -17.97 -24.62 -24.78
CA SER A 160 -18.76 -25.74 -25.31
C SER A 160 -20.05 -26.04 -24.54
N ILE A 161 -20.26 -25.48 -23.35
CA ILE A 161 -21.45 -25.76 -22.53
C ILE A 161 -22.66 -24.97 -23.06
N ASN A 162 -23.50 -25.67 -23.84
CA ASN A 162 -24.69 -25.10 -24.50
C ASN A 162 -25.74 -24.53 -23.52
N GLU A 163 -25.84 -25.04 -22.30
CA GLU A 163 -26.82 -24.62 -21.29
C GLU A 163 -26.61 -23.17 -20.80
N PHE A 164 -25.42 -22.60 -21.02
CA PHE A 164 -25.06 -21.24 -20.60
C PHE A 164 -24.99 -20.23 -21.75
N ARG A 165 -25.17 -20.65 -23.01
CA ARG A 165 -25.19 -19.76 -24.19
C ARG A 165 -26.18 -18.58 -24.10
N PRO A 166 -27.37 -18.71 -23.49
CA PRO A 166 -28.28 -17.57 -23.31
C PRO A 166 -27.72 -16.50 -22.35
N VAL A 167 -26.96 -16.91 -21.34
CA VAL A 167 -26.35 -16.04 -20.32
C VAL A 167 -25.06 -15.40 -20.86
N LEU A 168 -24.26 -16.15 -21.61
CA LEU A 168 -23.02 -15.67 -22.25
C LEU A 168 -23.24 -14.63 -23.37
N LYS A 169 -24.49 -14.44 -23.83
CA LYS A 169 -24.86 -13.38 -24.80
C LYS A 169 -25.09 -12.00 -24.15
N ILE A 170 -25.18 -11.92 -22.82
CA ILE A 170 -25.25 -10.64 -22.09
C ILE A 170 -23.82 -10.13 -21.94
N LYS A 171 -23.42 -9.19 -22.80
CA LYS A 171 -22.02 -8.79 -22.97
C LYS A 171 -21.50 -7.77 -21.95
N LYS A 172 -22.33 -7.24 -21.04
CA LYS A 172 -21.92 -6.22 -20.05
C LYS A 172 -22.69 -6.34 -18.73
N GLU A 173 -21.99 -6.27 -17.59
CA GLU A 173 -22.57 -6.16 -16.24
C GLU A 173 -23.56 -4.99 -16.10
N GLU A 174 -23.33 -3.89 -16.83
CA GLU A 174 -24.21 -2.71 -16.86
C GLU A 174 -25.63 -3.04 -17.37
N GLN A 175 -25.75 -3.90 -18.38
CA GLN A 175 -27.06 -4.33 -18.90
C GLN A 175 -27.86 -5.12 -17.84
N PHE A 176 -27.17 -5.75 -16.89
CA PHE A 176 -27.80 -6.52 -15.82
C PHE A 176 -28.30 -5.62 -14.68
N ALA A 177 -27.54 -4.59 -14.31
CA ALA A 177 -28.01 -3.55 -13.40
C ALA A 177 -29.25 -2.86 -13.95
N ASP A 178 -29.27 -2.59 -15.26
CA ASP A 178 -30.43 -2.01 -15.94
C ASP A 178 -31.63 -2.96 -16.00
N ILE A 179 -31.41 -4.27 -16.18
CA ILE A 179 -32.50 -5.26 -16.13
C ILE A 179 -33.06 -5.38 -14.71
N ILE A 180 -32.21 -5.48 -13.69
CA ILE A 180 -32.61 -5.54 -12.27
C ILE A 180 -33.32 -4.23 -11.85
N ASN A 181 -32.83 -3.08 -12.29
CA ASN A 181 -33.44 -1.79 -12.02
C ASN A 181 -34.75 -1.62 -12.79
N SER A 182 -34.84 -2.10 -14.03
CA SER A 182 -36.10 -2.11 -14.79
C SER A 182 -37.12 -3.07 -14.17
N LEU A 183 -36.67 -4.15 -13.53
CA LEU A 183 -37.52 -5.09 -12.79
C LEU A 183 -37.98 -4.48 -11.48
N LYS A 184 -37.11 -3.80 -10.72
CA LYS A 184 -37.50 -2.99 -9.56
C LYS A 184 -38.51 -1.92 -9.96
N GLU A 185 -38.21 -1.12 -10.99
CA GLU A 185 -39.12 -0.08 -11.47
C GLU A 185 -40.44 -0.64 -11.98
N LYS A 186 -40.44 -1.76 -12.71
CA LYS A 186 -41.69 -2.40 -13.16
C LYS A 186 -42.46 -2.97 -11.99
N MET A 187 -41.79 -3.55 -10.99
CA MET A 187 -42.42 -4.00 -9.76
C MET A 187 -43.04 -2.82 -9.00
N ASP A 188 -42.33 -1.70 -8.86
CA ASP A 188 -42.79 -0.49 -8.17
C ASP A 188 -43.90 0.25 -8.94
N LYS A 189 -43.81 0.32 -10.28
CA LYS A 189 -44.86 0.88 -11.16
C LYS A 189 -46.12 0.03 -11.18
N THR A 190 -45.99 -1.29 -11.06
CA THR A 190 -47.14 -2.22 -10.95
C THR A 190 -47.73 -2.16 -9.54
N TYR A 191 -46.90 -1.93 -8.50
CA TYR A 191 -47.32 -1.72 -7.11
C TYR A 191 -48.17 -0.45 -6.93
N ASN A 192 -47.86 0.62 -7.68
CA ASN A 192 -48.56 1.90 -7.58
C ASN A 192 -49.87 2.00 -8.40
N LYS A 193 -50.19 1.03 -9.28
CA LYS A 193 -51.34 1.14 -10.20
C LYS A 193 -52.57 0.32 -9.82
N GLN A 194 -52.48 -0.66 -8.93
CA GLN A 194 -53.65 -1.46 -8.54
C GLN A 194 -53.61 -1.81 -7.05
N ASN A 195 -54.62 -1.35 -6.31
CA ASN A 195 -54.95 -1.75 -4.94
C ASN A 195 -55.20 -3.27 -4.87
N TYR A 196 -54.13 -4.07 -4.79
CA TYR A 196 -54.22 -5.48 -4.40
C TYR A 196 -53.97 -5.63 -2.90
N PRO A 197 -54.80 -6.39 -2.18
CA PRO A 197 -54.62 -6.62 -0.76
C PRO A 197 -53.30 -7.34 -0.53
N ILE A 198 -52.45 -6.79 0.34
CA ILE A 198 -51.29 -7.40 1.01
C ILE A 198 -50.86 -8.70 0.32
N LEU A 199 -49.89 -8.62 -0.59
CA LEU A 199 -49.08 -9.80 -0.95
C LEU A 199 -48.59 -10.37 0.39
N LYS A 200 -49.20 -11.49 0.82
CA LYS A 200 -49.03 -12.06 2.16
C LYS A 200 -47.55 -12.04 2.48
N LEU A 201 -47.19 -11.46 3.64
CA LEU A 201 -45.84 -11.52 4.22
C LEU A 201 -45.20 -12.91 4.09
N SER A 202 -46.01 -13.97 3.97
CA SER A 202 -45.59 -15.34 3.69
C SER A 202 -44.83 -15.56 2.38
N ILE A 203 -45.08 -14.83 1.29
CA ILE A 203 -44.37 -15.03 0.01
C ILE A 203 -43.00 -14.37 0.04
N ILE A 204 -42.92 -13.13 0.52
CA ILE A 204 -41.65 -12.41 0.72
C ILE A 204 -40.80 -13.12 1.78
N ASN A 205 -41.42 -13.59 2.88
CA ASN A 205 -40.73 -14.40 3.87
C ASN A 205 -40.39 -15.81 3.36
N ARG A 206 -41.15 -16.40 2.42
CA ARG A 206 -40.76 -17.65 1.75
C ARG A 206 -39.57 -17.45 0.83
N LEU A 207 -39.51 -16.35 0.08
CA LEU A 207 -38.39 -16.01 -0.79
C LEU A 207 -37.12 -15.67 0.01
N LYS A 208 -37.25 -14.88 1.09
CA LYS A 208 -36.15 -14.63 2.04
C LYS A 208 -35.71 -15.90 2.76
N ARG A 209 -36.64 -16.76 3.22
CA ARG A 209 -36.31 -18.06 3.84
C ARG A 209 -35.73 -19.05 2.83
N PHE A 210 -36.10 -18.98 1.55
CA PHE A 210 -35.54 -19.80 0.48
C PHE A 210 -34.10 -19.37 0.18
N LEU A 211 -33.86 -18.07 0.00
CA LEU A 211 -32.53 -17.49 -0.16
C LEU A 211 -31.63 -17.73 1.07
N HIS A 212 -32.20 -17.65 2.27
CA HIS A 212 -31.51 -17.92 3.54
C HIS A 212 -31.28 -19.42 3.80
N LYS A 213 -32.20 -20.32 3.40
CA LYS A 213 -32.01 -21.78 3.51
C LYS A 213 -30.98 -22.28 2.51
N ILE A 214 -30.95 -21.73 1.29
CA ILE A 214 -29.94 -22.07 0.27
C ILE A 214 -28.55 -21.64 0.73
N THR A 215 -28.40 -20.44 1.30
CA THR A 215 -27.11 -20.02 1.89
C THR A 215 -26.68 -20.85 3.10
N LYS A 216 -27.61 -21.53 3.79
CA LYS A 216 -27.32 -22.43 4.92
C LYS A 216 -27.17 -23.92 4.52
N LEU A 217 -27.70 -24.34 3.38
CA LEU A 217 -27.65 -25.72 2.88
C LEU A 217 -26.29 -26.08 2.27
N PHE A 218 -25.49 -25.09 1.85
CA PHE A 218 -24.20 -25.31 1.18
C PHE A 218 -22.97 -24.99 2.04
N SER A 219 -23.13 -24.88 3.38
CA SER A 219 -22.01 -24.75 4.31
C SER A 219 -21.47 -26.09 4.85
N SER A 220 -21.99 -27.24 4.44
CA SER A 220 -21.42 -28.53 4.81
C SER A 220 -22.01 -29.66 3.98
N GLU A 221 -21.15 -30.27 3.18
CA GLU A 221 -21.25 -31.60 2.57
C GLU A 221 -22.45 -31.95 1.64
N LEU A 222 -22.04 -32.36 0.42
CA LEU A 222 -22.62 -33.38 -0.47
C LEU A 222 -23.75 -33.04 -1.47
N ASN A 223 -23.41 -33.44 -2.71
CA ASN A 223 -24.18 -33.89 -3.88
C ASN A 223 -25.16 -32.95 -4.60
N PRO A 224 -25.04 -32.82 -5.94
CA PRO A 224 -25.98 -32.04 -6.75
C PRO A 224 -27.35 -32.74 -6.76
N VAL A 225 -28.35 -32.11 -6.16
CA VAL A 225 -29.75 -32.54 -6.27
C VAL A 225 -30.30 -32.04 -7.61
N ASP A 226 -30.70 -32.97 -8.46
CA ASP A 226 -31.30 -32.70 -9.76
C ASP A 226 -32.78 -32.31 -9.58
N TYR A 227 -33.06 -31.00 -9.56
CA TYR A 227 -34.44 -30.50 -9.49
C TYR A 227 -35.08 -30.54 -10.89
N SER A 228 -36.08 -31.39 -11.07
CA SER A 228 -36.89 -31.42 -12.30
C SER A 228 -37.68 -30.12 -12.49
N PHE A 229 -37.65 -29.58 -13.71
CA PHE A 229 -38.12 -28.23 -14.10
C PHE A 229 -39.65 -28.07 -14.23
N ASN A 230 -40.45 -28.89 -13.55
CA ASN A 230 -41.90 -28.88 -13.74
C ASN A 230 -42.56 -27.80 -12.88
N GLY A 231 -43.21 -26.82 -13.52
CA GLY A 231 -44.05 -25.80 -12.86
C GLY A 231 -43.39 -24.45 -12.53
N LEU A 232 -42.13 -24.23 -12.89
CA LEU A 232 -41.47 -22.92 -12.72
C LEU A 232 -41.82 -21.97 -13.87
N ASN A 233 -42.10 -20.70 -13.56
CA ASN A 233 -42.26 -19.67 -14.58
C ASN A 233 -40.89 -19.30 -15.21
N ASP A 234 -40.92 -18.69 -16.39
CA ASP A 234 -39.70 -18.41 -17.17
C ASP A 234 -38.69 -17.53 -16.40
N TYR A 235 -39.20 -16.66 -15.53
CA TYR A 235 -38.38 -15.81 -14.66
C TYR A 235 -37.59 -16.62 -13.62
N GLN A 236 -38.23 -17.58 -12.95
CA GLN A 236 -37.59 -18.46 -11.97
C GLN A 236 -36.55 -19.39 -12.63
N LYS A 237 -36.84 -19.89 -13.84
CA LYS A 237 -35.88 -20.68 -14.63
C LYS A 237 -34.64 -19.86 -14.98
N ASN A 238 -34.82 -18.61 -15.41
CA ASN A 238 -33.70 -17.72 -15.74
C ASN A 238 -32.84 -17.37 -14.52
N ALA A 239 -33.45 -17.09 -13.37
CA ALA A 239 -32.73 -16.82 -12.13
C ALA A 239 -31.90 -18.03 -11.65
N LEU A 240 -32.45 -19.24 -11.75
CA LEU A 240 -31.74 -20.48 -11.37
C LEU A 240 -30.58 -20.79 -12.34
N ASN A 241 -30.79 -20.59 -13.64
CA ASN A 241 -29.74 -20.76 -14.65
C ASN A 241 -28.57 -19.78 -14.44
N TYR A 242 -28.86 -18.55 -14.03
CA TYR A 242 -27.84 -17.55 -13.70
C TYR A 242 -27.04 -17.92 -12.44
N LEU A 243 -27.69 -18.42 -11.38
CA LEU A 243 -27.00 -18.89 -10.17
C LEU A 243 -26.06 -20.06 -10.49
N LYS A 244 -26.52 -21.04 -11.28
CA LYS A 244 -25.69 -22.14 -11.78
C LYS A 244 -24.49 -21.62 -12.58
N TRP A 245 -24.70 -20.61 -13.44
CA TRP A 245 -23.62 -19.99 -14.20
C TRP A 245 -22.62 -19.25 -13.31
N TYR A 246 -23.07 -18.50 -12.30
CA TYR A 246 -22.21 -17.74 -11.40
C TYR A 246 -21.32 -18.65 -10.54
N GLU A 247 -21.90 -19.71 -9.96
CA GLU A 247 -21.14 -20.71 -9.20
C GLU A 247 -20.11 -21.43 -10.09
N PHE A 248 -20.54 -21.87 -11.28
CA PHE A 248 -19.65 -22.48 -12.27
C PHE A 248 -18.53 -21.51 -12.69
N LYS A 249 -18.84 -20.25 -12.98
CA LYS A 249 -17.85 -19.23 -13.35
C LYS A 249 -16.82 -19.03 -12.25
N LYS A 250 -17.26 -18.95 -10.99
CA LYS A 250 -16.36 -18.79 -9.84
C LYS A 250 -15.40 -19.98 -9.70
N GLU A 251 -15.90 -21.21 -9.78
CA GLU A 251 -15.05 -22.42 -9.72
C GLU A 251 -14.11 -22.51 -10.93
N PHE A 252 -14.60 -22.13 -12.11
CA PHE A 252 -13.83 -22.12 -13.35
C PHE A 252 -12.67 -21.10 -13.29
N ASP A 253 -12.95 -19.88 -12.84
CA ASP A 253 -11.96 -18.81 -12.69
C ASP A 253 -10.90 -19.20 -11.63
N GLN A 254 -11.30 -19.87 -10.55
CA GLN A 254 -10.36 -20.43 -9.56
C GLN A 254 -9.43 -21.48 -10.16
N GLU A 255 -9.94 -22.39 -10.99
CA GLU A 255 -9.12 -23.43 -11.60
C GLU A 255 -8.18 -22.87 -12.68
N LEU A 256 -8.62 -21.87 -13.46
CA LEU A 256 -7.74 -21.12 -14.36
C LEU A 256 -6.59 -20.46 -13.61
N LYS A 257 -6.91 -19.83 -12.48
CA LYS A 257 -5.91 -19.18 -11.64
C LYS A 257 -4.87 -20.16 -11.10
N ARG A 258 -5.27 -21.37 -10.71
CA ARG A 258 -4.33 -22.45 -10.31
C ARG A 258 -3.38 -22.84 -11.44
N TYR A 259 -3.85 -22.84 -12.69
CA TYR A 259 -2.95 -23.05 -13.84
C TYR A 259 -1.96 -21.90 -13.99
N ASP A 260 -2.40 -20.66 -13.88
CA ASP A 260 -1.54 -19.47 -13.97
C ASP A 260 -0.49 -19.44 -12.84
N GLU A 261 -0.89 -19.79 -11.62
CA GLU A 261 0.03 -19.94 -10.47
C GLU A 261 1.08 -21.02 -10.70
N ARG A 262 0.69 -22.17 -11.24
CA ARG A 262 1.62 -23.25 -11.60
C ARG A 262 2.61 -22.80 -12.68
N ILE A 263 2.12 -22.14 -13.72
CA ILE A 263 2.97 -21.57 -14.78
C ILE A 263 3.94 -20.55 -14.17
N ASN A 264 3.47 -19.64 -13.33
CA ASN A 264 4.32 -18.66 -12.65
C ASN A 264 5.38 -19.30 -11.76
N ASN A 265 5.04 -20.36 -11.03
CA ASN A 265 6.00 -21.09 -10.21
C ASN A 265 7.06 -21.82 -11.06
N LEU A 266 6.66 -22.39 -12.19
CA LEU A 266 7.61 -22.97 -13.15
C LEU A 266 8.49 -21.91 -13.81
N ASN A 267 7.93 -20.74 -14.16
CA ASN A 267 8.70 -19.61 -14.68
C ASN A 267 9.74 -19.08 -13.67
N LYS A 268 9.42 -19.07 -12.36
CA LYS A 268 10.40 -18.77 -11.30
C LYS A 268 11.54 -19.78 -11.31
N LEU A 269 11.21 -21.08 -11.38
CA LEU A 269 12.20 -22.14 -11.40
C LEU A 269 13.06 -22.05 -12.68
N ARG A 270 12.44 -21.75 -13.82
CA ARG A 270 13.12 -21.52 -15.10
C ARG A 270 14.11 -20.36 -15.00
N SER A 271 13.69 -19.21 -14.49
CA SER A 271 14.55 -18.03 -14.31
C SER A 271 15.69 -18.29 -13.33
N TYR A 272 15.47 -19.10 -12.28
CA TYR A 272 16.55 -19.58 -11.42
C TYR A 272 17.59 -20.37 -12.22
N TRP A 273 17.15 -21.29 -13.09
CA TRP A 273 18.06 -22.07 -13.93
C TRP A 273 18.76 -21.24 -15.00
N ASP A 274 18.10 -20.23 -15.57
CA ASP A 274 18.72 -19.28 -16.50
C ASP A 274 19.93 -18.58 -15.85
N ASN A 275 19.83 -18.23 -14.57
CA ASN A 275 20.91 -17.58 -13.80
C ASN A 275 21.84 -18.58 -13.07
N TYR A 276 21.54 -19.87 -13.07
CA TYR A 276 22.28 -20.88 -12.32
C TYR A 276 23.78 -20.96 -12.65
N PRO A 277 24.21 -20.82 -13.93
CA PRO A 277 25.63 -20.86 -14.28
C PRO A 277 26.42 -19.69 -13.68
N GLU A 278 25.88 -18.47 -13.81
CA GLU A 278 26.42 -17.25 -13.18
C GLU A 278 26.49 -17.41 -11.66
N LEU A 279 25.41 -17.88 -11.03
CA LEU A 279 25.38 -18.15 -9.58
C LEU A 279 26.43 -19.18 -9.15
N LYS A 280 26.68 -20.22 -9.94
CA LYS A 280 27.69 -21.25 -9.63
C LYS A 280 29.11 -20.73 -9.80
N LEU A 281 29.34 -19.94 -10.83
CA LEU A 281 30.61 -19.26 -11.06
C LEU A 281 30.90 -18.27 -9.92
N ASP A 282 29.92 -17.42 -9.56
CA ASP A 282 30.05 -16.49 -8.44
C ASP A 282 30.28 -17.22 -7.10
N GLN A 283 29.58 -18.32 -6.83
CA GLN A 283 29.83 -19.15 -5.65
C GLN A 283 31.24 -19.73 -5.62
N TYR A 284 31.73 -20.20 -6.77
CA TYR A 284 33.08 -20.71 -6.92
C TYR A 284 34.09 -19.59 -6.67
N GLN A 285 33.98 -18.47 -7.38
CA GLN A 285 34.85 -17.32 -7.24
C GLN A 285 34.85 -16.81 -5.80
N THR A 286 33.67 -16.65 -5.20
CA THR A 286 33.49 -16.23 -3.80
C THR A 286 34.19 -17.20 -2.83
N ARG A 287 34.17 -18.52 -3.07
CA ARG A 287 34.86 -19.49 -2.20
C ARG A 287 36.36 -19.23 -2.09
N PHE A 288 37.00 -18.79 -3.18
CA PHE A 288 38.44 -18.54 -3.24
C PHE A 288 38.82 -17.08 -3.04
N THR A 289 37.91 -16.15 -3.30
CA THR A 289 38.12 -14.71 -3.12
C THR A 289 37.67 -14.21 -1.76
N THR A 290 37.00 -15.05 -0.94
CA THR A 290 36.50 -14.65 0.37
C THR A 290 36.74 -15.68 1.47
N ARG A 291 36.89 -15.21 2.72
CA ARG A 291 36.97 -16.04 3.93
C ARG A 291 35.86 -15.67 4.92
N LYS A 292 35.56 -16.56 5.86
CA LYS A 292 34.73 -16.22 7.03
C LYS A 292 35.40 -15.12 7.87
N LEU A 293 34.58 -14.30 8.52
CA LEU A 293 35.07 -13.34 9.50
C LEU A 293 35.69 -14.08 10.70
N THR A 294 36.78 -13.53 11.23
CA THR A 294 37.38 -14.02 12.48
C THR A 294 36.53 -13.58 13.66
N LYS A 295 36.64 -14.26 14.80
CA LYS A 295 35.93 -13.86 16.03
C LYS A 295 36.21 -12.40 16.41
N LYS A 296 37.47 -11.95 16.32
CA LYS A 296 37.86 -10.57 16.60
C LYS A 296 37.19 -9.55 15.66
N GLU A 297 37.04 -9.88 14.38
CA GLU A 297 36.34 -9.02 13.41
C GLU A 297 34.83 -8.95 13.70
N ILE A 298 34.23 -10.08 14.11
CA ILE A 298 32.83 -10.13 14.55
C ILE A 298 32.66 -9.26 15.80
N ASP A 299 33.52 -9.45 16.81
CA ASP A 299 33.48 -8.70 18.07
C ASP A 299 33.59 -7.19 17.83
N ASN A 300 34.48 -6.77 16.93
CA ASN A 300 34.62 -5.35 16.58
C ASN A 300 33.37 -4.81 15.89
N LYS A 301 32.85 -5.48 14.86
CA LYS A 301 31.62 -5.04 14.18
C LYS A 301 30.42 -4.98 15.13
N VAL A 302 30.27 -5.97 16.02
CA VAL A 302 29.20 -5.97 17.01
C VAL A 302 29.37 -4.79 17.98
N ARG A 303 30.59 -4.53 18.47
CA ARG A 303 30.86 -3.39 19.35
C ARG A 303 30.52 -2.05 18.69
N ASP A 304 30.95 -1.85 17.44
CA ASP A 304 30.71 -0.62 16.69
C ASP A 304 29.20 -0.37 16.51
N VAL A 305 28.44 -1.41 16.19
CA VAL A 305 26.99 -1.34 16.04
C VAL A 305 26.29 -1.09 17.38
N ILE A 306 26.69 -1.77 18.46
CA ILE A 306 26.15 -1.56 19.80
C ILE A 306 26.36 -0.12 20.27
N GLN A 307 27.53 0.45 19.99
CA GLN A 307 27.80 1.87 20.26
C GLN A 307 26.91 2.78 19.40
N THR A 308 26.74 2.44 18.12
CA THR A 308 25.92 3.22 17.17
C THR A 308 24.45 3.29 17.58
N VAL A 309 23.88 2.18 18.07
CA VAL A 309 22.48 2.12 18.50
C VAL A 309 22.27 2.47 19.98
N GLY A 310 23.33 2.78 20.73
CA GLY A 310 23.26 3.17 22.13
C GLY A 310 22.91 2.04 23.10
N LEU A 311 23.42 0.82 22.86
CA LEU A 311 23.19 -0.36 23.70
C LEU A 311 24.39 -0.76 24.57
N VAL A 312 25.37 0.13 24.74
CA VAL A 312 26.57 -0.13 25.54
C VAL A 312 26.19 -0.56 26.97
N GLY A 313 26.77 -1.66 27.45
CA GLY A 313 26.48 -2.23 28.77
C GLY A 313 25.27 -3.19 28.81
N SER A 314 24.58 -3.40 27.69
CA SER A 314 23.44 -4.33 27.60
C SER A 314 23.77 -5.61 26.81
N GLU A 315 25.04 -5.87 26.49
CA GLU A 315 25.50 -6.92 25.59
C GLU A 315 25.08 -8.33 26.05
N ASN A 316 25.07 -8.54 27.37
CA ASN A 316 24.79 -9.84 28.00
C ASN A 316 23.33 -10.04 28.38
N LYS A 317 22.47 -9.01 28.24
CA LYS A 317 21.04 -9.11 28.57
C LYS A 317 20.29 -9.94 27.54
N TYR A 318 19.22 -10.61 27.95
CA TYR A 318 18.32 -11.33 27.05
C TYR A 318 17.14 -10.43 26.65
N PRO A 319 16.43 -10.71 25.54
CA PRO A 319 15.30 -9.89 25.08
C PRO A 319 14.25 -9.62 26.17
N ASN A 320 13.98 -10.58 27.04
CA ASN A 320 13.01 -10.44 28.14
C ASN A 320 13.46 -9.46 29.23
N ASP A 321 14.76 -9.13 29.30
CA ASP A 321 15.33 -8.18 30.27
C ASP A 321 15.37 -6.74 29.72
N LEU A 322 14.85 -6.52 28.51
CA LEU A 322 14.95 -5.26 27.77
C LEU A 322 13.58 -4.58 27.66
N SER A 323 13.58 -3.25 27.70
CA SER A 323 12.39 -2.48 27.32
C SER A 323 12.09 -2.60 25.82
N GLY A 324 10.86 -2.31 25.40
CA GLY A 324 10.48 -2.37 23.97
C GLY A 324 11.39 -1.54 23.06
N GLY A 325 11.77 -0.33 23.49
CA GLY A 325 12.72 0.50 22.74
C GLY A 325 14.13 -0.11 22.69
N MET A 326 14.58 -0.80 23.74
CA MET A 326 15.85 -1.53 23.72
C MET A 326 15.79 -2.75 22.80
N GLN A 327 14.69 -3.51 22.82
CA GLN A 327 14.49 -4.64 21.89
C GLN A 327 14.52 -4.17 20.44
N GLN A 328 13.87 -3.05 20.12
CA GLN A 328 13.91 -2.44 18.80
C GLN A 328 15.34 -2.07 18.38
N ARG A 329 16.14 -1.49 19.28
CA ARG A 329 17.57 -1.20 19.01
C ARG A 329 18.36 -2.48 18.70
N VAL A 330 18.07 -3.59 19.38
CA VAL A 330 18.71 -4.88 19.09
C VAL A 330 18.32 -5.36 17.68
N ALA A 331 17.05 -5.20 17.30
CA ALA A 331 16.58 -5.59 15.97
C ALA A 331 17.20 -4.71 14.87
N LEU A 332 17.29 -3.39 15.09
CA LEU A 332 17.99 -2.46 14.20
C LEU A 332 19.48 -2.82 14.10
N ALA A 333 20.15 -3.04 15.23
CA ALA A 333 21.55 -3.45 15.28
C ALA A 333 21.80 -4.74 14.46
N ARG A 334 20.95 -5.75 14.64
CA ARG A 334 21.01 -7.00 13.88
C ARG A 334 20.81 -6.78 12.38
N ALA A 335 19.96 -5.84 11.98
CA ALA A 335 19.73 -5.52 10.58
C ALA A 335 20.89 -4.72 9.94
N ILE A 336 21.50 -3.79 10.67
CA ILE A 336 22.56 -2.92 10.12
C ILE A 336 23.96 -3.55 10.18
N VAL A 337 24.21 -4.53 11.06
CA VAL A 337 25.53 -5.14 11.21
C VAL A 337 26.02 -5.87 9.95
N VAL A 338 25.09 -6.30 9.09
CA VAL A 338 25.38 -6.90 7.80
C VAL A 338 25.62 -5.87 6.68
N GLU A 339 25.60 -4.58 7.00
CA GLU A 339 25.86 -3.44 6.09
C GLU A 339 24.98 -3.48 4.82
N PRO A 340 23.64 -3.52 4.95
CA PRO A 340 22.74 -3.56 3.80
C PRO A 340 22.71 -2.21 3.06
N ASP A 341 22.41 -2.19 1.77
CA ASP A 341 22.15 -0.92 1.06
C ASP A 341 20.80 -0.31 1.43
N ILE A 342 19.82 -1.16 1.75
CA ILE A 342 18.42 -0.79 2.02
C ILE A 342 17.99 -1.35 3.37
N LEU A 343 17.50 -0.48 4.26
CA LEU A 343 16.87 -0.87 5.51
C LEU A 343 15.34 -0.73 5.38
N LEU A 344 14.63 -1.84 5.59
CA LEU A 344 13.17 -1.92 5.53
C LEU A 344 12.62 -1.98 6.95
N LEU A 345 11.67 -1.11 7.27
CA LEU A 345 11.10 -0.99 8.62
C LEU A 345 9.57 -1.15 8.52
N ASP A 346 9.03 -2.21 9.11
CA ASP A 346 7.58 -2.50 9.10
C ASP A 346 6.95 -2.14 10.44
N GLU A 347 6.26 -1.00 10.49
CA GLU A 347 5.63 -0.43 11.71
C GLU A 347 6.48 -0.53 12.98
N PRO A 348 7.77 -0.15 12.93
CA PRO A 348 8.75 -0.45 13.99
C PRO A 348 8.47 0.30 15.31
N LEU A 349 7.55 1.27 15.31
CA LEU A 349 7.24 2.16 16.44
C LEU A 349 5.82 1.96 17.00
N SER A 350 5.03 1.05 16.42
CA SER A 350 3.61 0.89 16.76
C SER A 350 3.39 0.43 18.21
N ALA A 351 4.28 -0.42 18.72
CA ALA A 351 4.17 -1.04 20.05
C ALA A 351 4.70 -0.18 21.21
N LEU A 352 5.19 1.03 20.94
CA LEU A 352 5.81 1.90 21.95
C LEU A 352 4.80 2.92 22.50
N ASP A 353 4.98 3.34 23.76
CA ASP A 353 4.23 4.47 24.31
C ASP A 353 4.66 5.80 23.66
N ALA A 354 3.85 6.85 23.84
CA ALA A 354 4.06 8.13 23.16
C ALA A 354 5.41 8.80 23.49
N LYS A 355 5.91 8.70 24.73
CA LYS A 355 7.16 9.34 25.12
C LYS A 355 8.35 8.60 24.53
N VAL A 356 8.36 7.27 24.64
CA VAL A 356 9.40 6.42 24.06
C VAL A 356 9.39 6.50 22.53
N ARG A 357 8.21 6.54 21.90
CA ARG A 357 8.05 6.70 20.45
C ARG A 357 8.74 7.97 19.93
N LYS A 358 8.45 9.13 20.54
CA LYS A 358 9.09 10.42 20.15
C LYS A 358 10.61 10.37 20.26
N GLN A 359 11.11 9.77 21.34
CA GLN A 359 12.55 9.58 21.52
C GLN A 359 13.14 8.69 20.42
N MET A 360 12.51 7.55 20.13
CA MET A 360 12.98 6.62 19.09
C MET A 360 12.91 7.23 17.68
N GLN A 361 11.93 8.09 17.39
CA GLN A 361 11.86 8.83 16.11
C GLN A 361 13.10 9.72 15.92
N LEU A 362 13.47 10.50 16.93
CA LEU A 362 14.67 11.35 16.89
C LEU A 362 15.92 10.52 16.61
N GLU A 363 16.03 9.37 17.26
CA GLU A 363 17.18 8.50 17.11
C GLU A 363 17.24 7.79 15.77
N LEU A 364 16.11 7.34 15.21
CA LEU A 364 16.06 6.78 13.86
C LEU A 364 16.53 7.83 12.83
N LYS A 365 16.14 9.08 13.00
CA LYS A 365 16.56 10.19 12.15
C LYS A 365 18.07 10.44 12.25
N GLU A 366 18.62 10.42 13.46
CA GLU A 366 20.07 10.53 13.70
C GLU A 366 20.85 9.33 13.14
N LEU A 367 20.31 8.11 13.32
CA LEU A 367 20.89 6.88 12.79
C LEU A 367 20.94 6.92 11.26
N HIS A 368 19.85 7.31 10.61
CA HIS A 368 19.80 7.51 9.16
C HIS A 368 20.86 8.51 8.68
N ARG A 369 20.98 9.65 9.38
CA ARG A 369 21.99 10.69 9.07
C ARG A 369 23.42 10.16 9.17
N LYS A 370 23.71 9.31 10.16
CA LYS A 370 25.03 8.70 10.37
C LYS A 370 25.35 7.62 9.33
N LEU A 371 24.40 6.71 9.06
CA LEU A 371 24.65 5.54 8.22
C LEU A 371 24.52 5.81 6.72
N LYS A 372 23.73 6.82 6.31
CA LYS A 372 23.47 7.18 4.90
C LYS A 372 22.95 6.02 4.03
N LEU A 373 22.33 5.01 4.64
CA LEU A 373 21.62 3.93 3.95
C LEU A 373 20.26 4.43 3.47
N THR A 374 19.68 3.79 2.46
CA THR A 374 18.29 4.07 2.08
C THR A 374 17.34 3.42 3.09
N PHE A 375 16.48 4.21 3.73
CA PHE A 375 15.46 3.70 4.66
C PHE A 375 14.09 3.69 3.97
N ILE A 376 13.35 2.59 4.11
CA ILE A 376 11.94 2.49 3.71
C ILE A 376 11.14 2.08 4.94
N LEU A 377 10.34 3.01 5.44
CA LEU A 377 9.45 2.82 6.56
C LEU A 377 8.02 2.60 6.08
N VAL A 378 7.31 1.65 6.68
CA VAL A 378 5.86 1.53 6.61
C VAL A 378 5.29 1.97 7.95
N THR A 379 4.30 2.86 7.89
CA THR A 379 3.55 3.27 9.10
C THR A 379 2.12 3.66 8.72
N HIS A 380 1.25 3.64 9.71
CA HIS A 380 -0.08 4.25 9.65
C HIS A 380 -0.12 5.62 10.34
N ASP A 381 0.95 6.01 11.04
CA ASP A 381 1.07 7.27 11.77
C ASP A 381 1.56 8.40 10.85
N GLN A 382 0.76 9.46 10.78
CA GLN A 382 1.04 10.62 9.91
C GLN A 382 2.23 11.43 10.43
N GLU A 383 2.35 11.62 11.75
CA GLU A 383 3.44 12.39 12.35
C GLU A 383 4.79 11.71 12.07
N GLU A 384 4.86 10.38 12.20
CA GLU A 384 6.04 9.60 11.86
C GLU A 384 6.48 9.83 10.42
N ALA A 385 5.54 9.73 9.48
CA ALA A 385 5.81 9.91 8.06
C ALA A 385 6.31 11.33 7.77
N LEU A 386 5.70 12.36 8.37
CA LEU A 386 6.07 13.76 8.14
C LEU A 386 7.40 14.13 8.81
N PHE A 387 7.70 13.56 9.98
CA PHE A 387 8.87 13.91 10.77
C PHE A 387 10.16 13.22 10.30
N LEU A 388 10.09 11.93 9.96
CA LEU A 388 11.26 11.10 9.66
C LEU A 388 11.71 11.23 8.20
N SER A 389 10.75 11.36 7.29
CA SER A 389 11.00 11.12 5.88
C SER A 389 11.46 12.36 5.14
N ASN A 390 12.26 12.17 4.10
CA ASN A 390 12.45 13.20 3.06
C ASN A 390 11.44 13.04 1.90
N LYS A 391 10.83 11.86 1.77
CA LYS A 391 9.80 11.53 0.77
C LYS A 391 8.73 10.64 1.41
N VAL A 392 7.47 10.96 1.17
CA VAL A 392 6.33 10.17 1.65
C VAL A 392 5.52 9.69 0.44
N ILE A 393 5.12 8.42 0.47
CA ILE A 393 4.28 7.77 -0.52
C ILE A 393 2.95 7.49 0.18
N VAL A 394 1.92 8.28 -0.16
CA VAL A 394 0.59 8.12 0.41
C VAL A 394 -0.22 7.14 -0.43
N MET A 395 -0.69 6.06 0.21
CA MET A 395 -1.42 4.97 -0.41
C MET A 395 -2.84 4.83 0.13
N SER A 396 -3.77 4.52 -0.77
CA SER A 396 -5.15 4.13 -0.44
C SER A 396 -5.65 3.10 -1.45
N LYS A 397 -6.35 2.07 -0.95
CA LYS A 397 -6.96 1.01 -1.78
C LYS A 397 -6.00 0.42 -2.82
N GLY A 398 -4.77 0.10 -2.41
CA GLY A 398 -3.75 -0.48 -3.30
C GLY A 398 -3.13 0.49 -4.32
N LYS A 399 -3.53 1.76 -4.32
CA LYS A 399 -3.05 2.79 -5.27
C LYS A 399 -2.27 3.89 -4.56
N ILE A 400 -1.30 4.45 -5.27
CA ILE A 400 -0.62 5.67 -4.85
C ILE A 400 -1.52 6.88 -5.13
N GLN A 401 -1.81 7.62 -4.07
CA GLN A 401 -2.56 8.87 -4.12
C GLN A 401 -1.63 10.06 -4.37
N GLN A 402 -0.48 10.08 -3.68
CA GLN A 402 0.53 11.13 -3.83
C GLN A 402 1.92 10.65 -3.43
N ILE A 403 2.95 11.16 -4.09
CA ILE A 403 4.36 10.99 -3.69
C ILE A 403 5.00 12.37 -3.68
N ASP A 404 5.48 12.81 -2.53
CA ASP A 404 6.17 14.08 -2.43
C ASP A 404 6.98 14.22 -1.14
N SER A 405 7.62 15.37 -0.94
CA SER A 405 8.15 15.78 0.36
C SER A 405 7.02 15.92 1.40
N PRO A 406 7.30 15.71 2.70
CA PRO A 406 6.34 15.94 3.78
C PRO A 406 5.60 17.28 3.69
N LYS A 407 6.37 18.37 3.49
CA LYS A 407 5.82 19.72 3.39
C LYS A 407 4.81 19.86 2.25
N LYS A 408 5.10 19.26 1.09
CA LYS A 408 4.21 19.35 -0.07
C LYS A 408 2.99 18.44 0.06
N ILE A 409 3.11 17.28 0.72
CA ILE A 409 1.97 16.43 1.06
C ILE A 409 1.02 17.14 2.03
N TYR A 410 1.56 17.85 3.03
CA TYR A 410 0.75 18.62 3.97
C TYR A 410 0.11 19.87 3.35
N ASN A 411 0.90 20.71 2.67
CA ASN A 411 0.47 22.03 2.18
C ASN A 411 -0.22 21.99 0.80
N ALA A 412 0.05 20.97 -0.03
CA ALA A 412 -0.46 20.90 -1.40
C ALA A 412 -0.90 19.47 -1.76
N PRO A 413 -1.88 18.90 -1.01
CA PRO A 413 -2.40 17.57 -1.28
C PRO A 413 -2.98 17.47 -2.70
N ASN A 414 -2.88 16.30 -3.32
CA ASN A 414 -3.32 16.07 -4.71
C ASN A 414 -4.82 15.86 -4.86
N ASN A 415 -5.50 15.49 -3.78
CA ASN A 415 -6.94 15.29 -3.74
C ASN A 415 -7.43 15.48 -2.29
N ILE A 416 -8.75 15.54 -2.13
CA ILE A 416 -9.42 15.80 -0.85
C ILE A 416 -9.12 14.68 0.13
N TRP A 417 -9.06 13.44 -0.35
CA TRP A 417 -8.74 12.29 0.50
C TRP A 417 -7.37 12.44 1.15
N VAL A 418 -6.32 12.82 0.39
CA VAL A 418 -4.97 13.06 0.96
C VAL A 418 -5.00 14.25 1.93
N ALA A 419 -5.74 15.31 1.59
CA ALA A 419 -5.85 16.48 2.44
C ALA A 419 -6.38 16.11 3.83
N ASN A 420 -7.48 15.35 3.90
CA ASN A 420 -8.15 14.88 5.11
C ASN A 420 -7.39 13.74 5.81
N PHE A 421 -6.68 12.91 5.05
CA PHE A 421 -5.93 11.80 5.61
C PHE A 421 -4.61 12.22 6.26
N ILE A 422 -4.00 13.32 5.85
CA ILE A 422 -2.72 13.81 6.42
C ILE A 422 -2.94 14.76 7.59
N GLY A 423 -4.08 15.43 7.62
CA GLY A 423 -4.43 16.38 8.65
C GLY A 423 -5.83 16.92 8.40
N GLU A 424 -6.27 17.85 9.24
CA GLU A 424 -7.57 18.49 9.08
C GLU A 424 -7.51 19.55 7.98
N GLY A 425 -8.51 19.58 7.11
CA GLY A 425 -8.64 20.58 6.05
C GLY A 425 -10.02 21.21 6.07
N ASN A 426 -10.07 22.52 6.02
CA ASN A 426 -11.29 23.27 5.74
C ASN A 426 -11.44 23.40 4.23
N PHE A 427 -12.61 23.07 3.69
CA PHE A 427 -12.89 23.23 2.27
C PHE A 427 -14.04 24.21 2.08
N VAL A 428 -13.75 25.31 1.39
CA VAL A 428 -14.71 26.35 1.06
C VAL A 428 -14.92 26.36 -0.44
N VAL A 429 -16.17 26.17 -0.86
CA VAL A 429 -16.53 26.26 -2.28
C VAL A 429 -16.54 27.73 -2.70
N MET A 430 -15.81 28.05 -3.76
CA MET A 430 -15.68 29.39 -4.34
C MET A 430 -15.81 29.31 -5.86
N GLU A 431 -16.11 30.43 -6.50
CA GLU A 431 -16.14 30.54 -7.96
C GLU A 431 -14.85 31.23 -8.45
N TYR A 432 -14.21 30.66 -9.47
CA TYR A 432 -13.02 31.23 -10.10
C TYR A 432 -13.42 32.39 -11.02
N LYS A 433 -13.17 33.64 -10.62
CA LYS A 433 -13.59 34.82 -11.39
C LYS A 433 -12.54 35.24 -12.42
N ASP A 434 -11.27 35.27 -12.05
CA ASP A 434 -10.17 35.59 -12.96
C ASP A 434 -8.83 35.05 -12.41
N GLU A 435 -7.72 35.34 -13.11
CA GLU A 435 -6.39 34.88 -12.72
C GLU A 435 -5.91 35.36 -11.34
N LYS A 436 -6.57 36.38 -10.78
CA LYS A 436 -6.22 37.06 -9.53
C LYS A 436 -7.31 36.99 -8.46
N HIS A 437 -8.52 36.52 -8.77
CA HIS A 437 -9.63 36.56 -7.81
C HIS A 437 -10.50 35.29 -7.77
N LEU A 438 -10.84 34.88 -6.55
CA LEU A 438 -11.91 33.93 -6.23
C LEU A 438 -13.09 34.71 -5.63
N SER A 439 -14.32 34.26 -5.87
CA SER A 439 -15.49 34.81 -5.18
C SER A 439 -16.15 33.82 -4.23
N PHE A 440 -16.51 34.31 -3.06
CA PHE A 440 -17.32 33.61 -2.07
C PHE A 440 -18.58 34.45 -1.78
N GLY A 441 -19.70 34.11 -2.43
CA GLY A 441 -20.86 34.99 -2.52
C GLY A 441 -20.48 36.33 -3.16
N ASP A 442 -20.81 37.44 -2.50
CA ASP A 442 -20.51 38.79 -2.98
C ASP A 442 -19.06 39.26 -2.67
N LYS A 443 -18.24 38.43 -2.02
CA LYS A 443 -16.89 38.80 -1.57
C LYS A 443 -15.84 38.30 -2.55
N LEU A 444 -14.85 39.15 -2.87
CA LEU A 444 -13.70 38.80 -3.69
C LEU A 444 -12.47 38.56 -2.82
N LEU A 445 -11.70 37.53 -3.18
CA LEU A 445 -10.50 37.09 -2.48
C LEU A 445 -9.32 37.05 -3.46
N PRO A 446 -8.17 37.67 -3.11
CA PRO A 446 -7.01 37.69 -3.98
C PRO A 446 -6.31 36.32 -4.04
N ILE A 447 -5.99 35.87 -5.24
CA ILE A 447 -5.16 34.70 -5.50
C ILE A 447 -3.70 35.13 -5.43
N THR A 448 -3.04 34.86 -4.30
CA THR A 448 -1.60 35.13 -4.14
C THR A 448 -0.73 33.91 -4.47
N ASN A 449 -1.32 32.72 -4.57
CA ASN A 449 -0.60 31.48 -4.88
C ASN A 449 -0.47 31.26 -6.41
N PRO A 450 0.75 31.30 -6.98
CA PRO A 450 0.97 31.14 -8.41
C PRO A 450 0.51 29.79 -8.97
N ASN A 451 0.40 28.75 -8.12
CA ASN A 451 -0.02 27.42 -8.54
C ASN A 451 -1.52 27.29 -8.85
N ILE A 452 -2.30 28.33 -8.54
CA ILE A 452 -3.75 28.43 -8.78
C ILE A 452 -4.02 29.25 -10.05
N MET A 453 -3.14 30.20 -10.36
CA MET A 453 -3.23 31.03 -11.56
C MET A 453 -3.23 30.15 -12.81
N LYS A 454 -4.19 30.38 -13.73
CA LYS A 454 -4.30 29.71 -15.05
C LYS A 454 -4.65 28.21 -15.04
N LYS A 455 -5.12 27.66 -13.91
CA LYS A 455 -5.55 26.25 -13.86
C LYS A 455 -7.03 26.02 -14.14
N PHE A 456 -7.87 26.99 -13.83
CA PHE A 456 -9.34 26.86 -13.90
C PHE A 456 -9.91 27.83 -14.92
N LYS A 457 -11.10 27.51 -15.44
CA LYS A 457 -11.84 28.41 -16.33
C LYS A 457 -12.61 29.43 -15.50
N VAL A 458 -12.77 30.62 -16.05
CA VAL A 458 -13.63 31.65 -15.45
C VAL A 458 -15.05 31.11 -15.33
N GLY A 459 -15.65 31.26 -14.14
CA GLY A 459 -16.97 30.74 -13.78
C GLY A 459 -16.96 29.31 -13.21
N GLU A 460 -15.80 28.65 -13.16
CA GLU A 460 -15.68 27.30 -12.61
C GLU A 460 -15.73 27.32 -11.09
N LEU A 461 -16.47 26.38 -10.49
CA LEU A 461 -16.45 26.19 -9.04
C LEU A 461 -15.15 25.47 -8.64
N VAL A 462 -14.53 25.94 -7.56
CA VAL A 462 -13.31 25.39 -6.98
C VAL A 462 -13.50 25.19 -5.48
N ARG A 463 -12.80 24.21 -4.90
CA ARG A 463 -12.71 24.03 -3.45
C ARG A 463 -11.41 24.64 -2.97
N LEU A 464 -11.51 25.75 -2.25
CA LEU A 464 -10.37 26.36 -1.58
C LEU A 464 -10.15 25.66 -0.24
N MET A 465 -8.95 25.12 -0.05
CA MET A 465 -8.54 24.40 1.13
C MET A 465 -7.63 25.26 2.00
N PHE A 466 -7.91 25.30 3.29
CA PHE A 466 -7.06 25.89 4.33
C PHE A 466 -6.85 24.90 5.47
N ARG A 467 -5.67 24.93 6.09
CA ARG A 467 -5.48 24.22 7.37
C ARG A 467 -6.05 25.06 8.51
N PRO A 468 -6.49 24.47 9.62
CA PRO A 468 -7.01 25.22 10.76
C PRO A 468 -6.04 26.26 11.33
N GLU A 469 -4.74 26.01 11.23
CA GLU A 469 -3.66 26.94 11.62
C GLU A 469 -3.40 28.07 10.62
N ASP A 470 -3.95 28.02 9.41
CA ASP A 470 -3.83 29.09 8.40
C ASP A 470 -4.98 30.12 8.51
N ILE A 471 -5.79 30.00 9.56
CA ILE A 471 -6.99 30.83 9.81
C ILE A 471 -6.75 31.69 11.04
N ASP A 472 -6.59 32.99 10.83
CA ASP A 472 -6.43 33.97 11.89
C ASP A 472 -7.79 34.47 12.37
N ILE A 473 -7.96 34.54 13.70
CA ILE A 473 -9.16 35.08 14.33
C ILE A 473 -8.91 36.53 14.68
N VAL A 474 -9.73 37.41 14.10
CA VAL A 474 -9.63 38.86 14.26
C VAL A 474 -10.95 39.45 14.74
N ASP A 475 -10.95 40.74 15.08
CA ASP A 475 -12.18 41.46 15.40
C ASP A 475 -13.15 41.41 14.20
N ALA A 476 -14.44 41.16 14.46
CA ALA A 476 -15.47 41.04 13.43
C ALA A 476 -15.61 42.30 12.56
N ASN A 477 -15.14 43.46 13.00
CA ASN A 477 -15.16 44.71 12.24
C ASN A 477 -13.98 44.86 11.28
N LYS A 478 -12.92 44.05 11.40
CA LYS A 478 -11.70 44.16 10.59
C LYS A 478 -11.75 43.39 9.27
N THR A 479 -12.71 42.47 9.11
CA THR A 479 -12.79 41.57 7.97
C THR A 479 -14.24 41.39 7.50
N PRO A 480 -14.47 41.24 6.18
CA PRO A 480 -15.79 40.91 5.67
C PRO A 480 -16.21 39.47 6.03
N PHE A 481 -15.29 38.58 6.44
CA PHE A 481 -15.61 37.20 6.79
C PHE A 481 -15.94 37.08 8.28
N LYS A 482 -17.23 37.06 8.59
CA LYS A 482 -17.75 36.87 9.95
C LYS A 482 -18.19 35.44 10.14
N ALA A 483 -17.84 34.84 11.28
CA ALA A 483 -18.32 33.52 11.65
C ALA A 483 -18.77 33.46 13.10
N LYS A 484 -19.72 32.57 13.38
CA LYS A 484 -20.21 32.32 14.73
C LYS A 484 -19.44 31.18 15.37
N VAL A 485 -18.95 31.38 16.59
CA VAL A 485 -18.26 30.33 17.37
C VAL A 485 -19.27 29.29 17.82
N LEU A 486 -19.10 28.04 17.39
CA LEU A 486 -19.96 26.90 17.77
C LEU A 486 -19.36 26.10 18.94
N SER A 487 -18.04 25.98 18.98
CA SER A 487 -17.32 25.35 20.10
C SER A 487 -15.90 25.90 20.21
N CYS A 488 -15.36 25.88 21.42
CA CYS A 488 -14.00 26.29 21.74
C CYS A 488 -13.38 25.25 22.69
N ASN A 489 -12.49 24.41 22.18
CA ASN A 489 -11.94 23.28 22.91
C ASN A 489 -10.45 23.48 23.19
N TYR A 490 -10.02 23.39 24.45
CA TYR A 490 -8.61 23.49 24.83
C TYR A 490 -7.83 22.22 24.46
N MET A 491 -6.71 22.37 23.76
CA MET A 491 -5.85 21.30 23.25
C MET A 491 -4.43 21.33 23.85
N GLY A 492 -4.25 21.95 25.03
CA GLY A 492 -2.97 22.03 25.73
C GLY A 492 -2.26 23.36 25.51
N GLU A 493 -1.73 23.65 24.33
CA GLU A 493 -1.08 24.95 24.04
C GLU A 493 -1.98 25.89 23.24
N THR A 494 -3.07 25.38 22.68
CA THR A 494 -3.94 26.10 21.75
C THR A 494 -5.39 25.71 21.98
N PHE A 495 -6.31 26.51 21.46
CA PHE A 495 -7.73 26.21 21.36
C PHE A 495 -8.07 25.82 19.92
N LYS A 496 -8.88 24.77 19.79
CA LYS A 496 -9.53 24.39 18.54
C LYS A 496 -10.95 24.93 18.53
N LEU A 497 -11.24 25.82 17.58
CA LEU A 497 -12.55 26.40 17.36
C LEU A 497 -13.31 25.64 16.26
N SER A 498 -14.61 25.49 16.43
CA SER A 498 -15.54 25.19 15.33
C SER A 498 -16.35 26.44 15.04
N LEU A 499 -16.32 26.90 13.79
CA LEU A 499 -16.87 28.19 13.36
C LEU A 499 -17.90 27.96 12.25
N LYS A 500 -19.06 28.61 12.38
CA LYS A 500 -20.06 28.65 11.31
C LYS A 500 -19.81 29.87 10.42
N LEU A 501 -19.31 29.63 9.21
CA LEU A 501 -19.14 30.63 8.17
C LEU A 501 -20.23 30.44 7.11
N ASP A 502 -21.23 31.31 7.13
CA ASP A 502 -22.44 31.18 6.31
C ASP A 502 -23.15 29.82 6.51
N GLN A 503 -23.20 28.96 5.49
CA GLN A 503 -23.77 27.60 5.57
C GLN A 503 -22.73 26.51 5.87
N GLN A 504 -21.44 26.85 5.94
CA GLN A 504 -20.35 25.89 6.14
C GLN A 504 -19.81 25.93 7.57
N ILE A 505 -19.32 24.79 8.03
CA ILE A 505 -18.60 24.67 9.29
C ILE A 505 -17.12 24.50 8.96
N ILE A 506 -16.29 25.37 9.54
CA ILE A 506 -14.84 25.32 9.42
C ILE A 506 -14.22 25.23 10.81
N SER A 507 -13.01 24.70 10.92
CA SER A 507 -12.23 24.66 12.15
C SER A 507 -11.05 25.62 12.09
N ALA A 508 -10.75 26.28 13.20
CA ALA A 508 -9.58 27.16 13.32
C ALA A 508 -8.79 26.81 14.57
N LYS A 509 -7.48 27.07 14.56
CA LYS A 509 -6.59 26.84 15.70
C LYS A 509 -5.98 28.17 16.13
N THR A 510 -6.17 28.51 17.40
CA THR A 510 -5.77 29.80 17.98
C THR A 510 -5.12 29.60 19.35
N TYR A 511 -4.40 30.60 19.86
CA TYR A 511 -3.88 30.62 21.22
C TYR A 511 -4.89 31.19 22.23
N ASP A 512 -5.90 31.91 21.75
CA ASP A 512 -6.87 32.60 22.59
C ASP A 512 -8.18 31.82 22.75
N ALA A 513 -8.83 31.99 23.90
CA ALA A 513 -10.16 31.44 24.14
C ALA A 513 -11.24 32.40 23.63
N TYR A 514 -12.30 31.84 23.04
CA TYR A 514 -13.45 32.61 22.55
C TYR A 514 -14.76 32.07 23.11
N GLU A 515 -15.69 32.97 23.41
CA GLU A 515 -16.99 32.60 23.96
C GLU A 515 -17.87 31.91 22.91
N VAL A 516 -18.45 30.75 23.27
CA VAL A 516 -19.35 30.01 22.39
C VAL A 516 -20.62 30.83 22.14
N GLY A 517 -20.97 31.00 20.87
CA GLY A 517 -22.10 31.82 20.43
C GLY A 517 -21.71 33.23 20.00
N SER A 518 -20.51 33.70 20.34
CA SER A 518 -19.98 34.99 19.88
C SER A 518 -19.73 35.00 18.37
N THR A 519 -19.66 36.21 17.78
CA THR A 519 -19.29 36.40 16.37
C THR A 519 -17.88 36.96 16.29
N VAL A 520 -17.02 36.30 15.51
CA VAL A 520 -15.63 36.69 15.29
C VAL A 520 -15.38 36.98 13.81
N GLY A 521 -14.33 37.75 13.55
CA GLY A 521 -13.79 37.93 12.21
C GLY A 521 -12.80 36.83 11.88
N ILE A 522 -12.76 36.41 10.63
CA ILE A 522 -11.77 35.47 10.10
C ILE A 522 -10.93 36.16 9.01
N GLU A 523 -9.62 35.95 9.07
CA GLU A 523 -8.69 36.26 8.00
C GLU A 523 -8.00 34.97 7.54
N PHE A 524 -7.85 34.83 6.23
CA PHE A 524 -7.25 33.65 5.62
C PHE A 524 -5.84 33.98 5.12
N ASP A 525 -4.84 33.20 5.50
CA ASP A 525 -3.52 33.32 4.87
C ASP A 525 -3.53 32.66 3.48
N PHE A 526 -3.80 33.48 2.45
CA PHE A 526 -3.85 33.04 1.06
C PHE A 526 -2.52 32.48 0.52
N LYS A 527 -1.40 32.75 1.20
CA LYS A 527 -0.09 32.20 0.81
C LYS A 527 -0.06 30.68 0.93
N TYR A 528 -0.81 30.12 1.87
CA TYR A 528 -0.86 28.68 2.15
C TYR A 528 -2.14 28.02 1.63
N ALA A 529 -3.10 28.81 1.14
CA ALA A 529 -4.32 28.30 0.53
C ALA A 529 -4.04 27.41 -0.68
N HIS A 530 -4.86 26.37 -0.82
CA HIS A 530 -4.75 25.41 -1.91
C HIS A 530 -6.08 25.25 -2.65
N CYS A 531 -6.12 25.49 -3.97
CA CYS A 531 -7.32 25.20 -4.77
C CYS A 531 -7.32 23.78 -5.31
N LEU A 532 -8.46 23.11 -5.17
CA LEU A 532 -8.80 21.84 -5.78
C LEU A 532 -10.01 22.03 -6.71
N ALA A 533 -10.10 21.22 -7.77
CA ALA A 533 -11.28 21.20 -8.63
C ALA A 533 -12.54 20.79 -7.84
N TYR A 534 -13.68 21.39 -8.17
CA TYR A 534 -14.96 20.99 -7.60
C TYR A 534 -15.60 19.89 -8.45
N TYR A 535 -16.03 18.81 -7.81
CA TYR A 535 -16.84 17.76 -8.42
C TYR A 535 -18.13 17.61 -7.60
N GLU A 536 -19.27 17.47 -8.28
CA GLU A 536 -20.59 17.27 -7.63
C GLU A 536 -20.70 15.89 -6.97
N GLU A 537 -20.05 14.87 -7.55
CA GLU A 537 -19.88 13.57 -6.90
C GLU A 537 -18.77 13.66 -5.85
N ASP A 538 -19.02 13.13 -4.65
CA ASP A 538 -18.06 13.01 -3.53
C ASP A 538 -16.93 12.00 -3.82
N ASN A 539 -16.33 12.07 -5.01
CA ASN A 539 -15.16 11.29 -5.35
C ASN A 539 -13.90 12.00 -4.83
N GLU A 540 -13.61 11.80 -3.55
CA GLU A 540 -12.47 12.42 -2.85
C GLU A 540 -11.09 12.06 -3.45
N TYR A 541 -11.04 11.08 -4.35
CA TYR A 541 -9.81 10.56 -4.97
C TYR A 541 -9.46 11.22 -6.30
N VAL A 542 -10.35 12.04 -6.88
CA VAL A 542 -10.10 12.69 -8.17
C VAL A 542 -8.86 13.57 -8.05
N LYS A 543 -7.86 13.26 -8.88
CA LYS A 543 -6.60 14.01 -8.92
C LYS A 543 -6.85 15.37 -9.59
N LYS A 544 -6.12 16.38 -9.10
CA LYS A 544 -5.98 17.73 -9.66
C LYS A 544 -6.18 17.84 -11.17
#